data_AF-A0A4Y2DPL4-F1
#
_entry.id   AF-A0A4Y2DPL4-F1
#
_cell.length_a   1.000
_cell.length_b   1.000
_cell.length_c   1.000
_cell.angle_alpha   90.00
_cell.angle_beta   90.00
_cell.angle_gamma   90.00
#
_symmetry.space_group_name_H-M   'P 1'
#
loop_
_entity.id
_entity.type
_entity.pdbx_description
1 polymer ?
#
loop_
_entity_poly.entity_id
_entity_poly.type
_entity_poly.pdbx_seq_one_letter_code
_entity_poly.pdbx_strand_id
1 'polypeptide(L)'
;MFRMIFIDESQRDLLRIVWKESVDDSIKTYKMNRVVYGTTCASYLAQRVLKQLVMDDGHNYPLAASSVSSDMYMDDLLTGAADIYSAKQLKEQLIALFRGGGMQLHKWSSNCKELLANSEVSDGDVSLTIPDETKALGLLWRPQKDSLAFSVSANVDTCESCKITKRSVLSTTARIFDPLGLISPVVTKAKLVMQELWRLKLDWNDSLPIQLESQWKRFVTFLSTINTLNIPRYILLNYALKIELHGFPDASEKAYGAAIYVRCLSNSGEISTNLLCSKSRIASLKSITIPRLELCVAVLLAKLAQKTITSMKISFHSTVLWTDSTIVLAWIQKDPSVLKPFVRNRVGAIQNLTEVSAWQHVPSKENPVDIISRGIDPKKIQDCNLWWFAPSFLQDHSVVSPCVCSDINDNELYQREFKKTPTDPVCLVVQGQEVLPIINNCSSFTRLQRVIGWCVRFVRNAKNSLQPSKGNLTSPNYLNH
;
A
#
# COMPACT_ATOMS: atom_id res chain seq x y z
N MET A 1 17.86 28.13 3.66
CA MET A 1 18.82 27.11 4.14
C MET A 1 20.09 27.01 3.28
N PHE A 2 20.07 26.47 2.05
CA PHE A 2 21.30 26.15 1.27
C PHE A 2 22.31 27.31 1.16
N ARG A 3 21.84 28.50 0.81
CA ARG A 3 22.70 29.68 0.69
C ARG A 3 23.29 30.15 2.02
N MET A 4 22.92 29.61 3.18
CA MET A 4 23.56 29.95 4.45
C MET A 4 24.77 29.08 4.77
N ILE A 5 25.06 28.07 3.95
CA ILE A 5 26.12 27.10 4.18
C ILE A 5 27.29 27.41 3.26
N PHE A 6 28.46 27.71 3.84
CA PHE A 6 29.69 27.90 3.08
C PHE A 6 30.22 26.57 2.55
N ILE A 7 30.77 26.63 1.34
CA ILE A 7 31.55 25.55 0.76
C ILE A 7 33.02 25.78 1.08
N ASP A 8 33.72 24.68 1.35
CA ASP A 8 35.16 24.66 1.54
C ASP A 8 35.88 25.33 0.36
N GLU A 9 36.87 26.16 0.65
CA GLU A 9 37.51 27.00 -0.37
C GLU A 9 38.14 26.18 -1.49
N SER A 10 38.65 24.99 -1.19
CA SER A 10 39.24 24.07 -2.18
C SER A 10 38.22 23.57 -3.21
N GLN A 11 36.94 23.54 -2.86
CA GLN A 11 35.87 23.01 -3.69
C GLN A 11 35.13 24.10 -4.47
N ARG A 12 35.27 25.38 -4.12
CA ARG A 12 34.53 26.50 -4.75
C ARG A 12 34.81 26.63 -6.24
N ASP A 13 36.00 26.20 -6.69
CA ASP A 13 36.36 26.27 -8.11
C ASP A 13 35.53 25.33 -8.99
N LEU A 14 35.06 24.20 -8.42
CA LEU A 14 34.18 23.24 -9.09
C LEU A 14 32.78 23.81 -9.34
N LEU A 15 32.44 24.94 -8.72
CA LEU A 15 31.16 25.64 -8.85
C LEU A 15 31.30 26.96 -9.60
N ARG A 16 32.33 27.08 -10.44
CA ARG A 16 32.53 28.28 -11.25
C ARG A 16 31.44 28.38 -12.32
N ILE A 17 30.85 29.56 -12.42
CA ILE A 17 29.95 29.91 -13.51
C ILE A 17 30.60 30.95 -14.41
N VAL A 18 30.22 30.89 -15.67
CA VAL A 18 30.64 31.83 -16.70
C VAL A 18 29.43 32.71 -17.02
N TRP A 19 29.63 34.02 -17.08
CA TRP A 19 28.56 34.98 -17.31
C TRP A 19 28.95 36.00 -18.37
N LYS A 20 27.96 36.37 -19.17
CA LYS A 20 28.05 37.37 -20.22
C LYS A 20 26.75 38.17 -20.22
N GLU A 21 26.83 39.50 -20.23
CA GLU A 21 25.65 40.37 -20.15
C GLU A 21 25.08 40.67 -21.55
N SER A 22 25.96 40.88 -22.53
CA SER A 22 25.66 40.92 -23.97
C SER A 22 26.56 39.98 -24.78
N VAL A 23 26.17 39.66 -26.02
CA VAL A 23 26.95 38.80 -26.95
C VAL A 23 28.34 39.36 -27.24
N ASP A 24 28.56 40.65 -27.06
CA ASP A 24 29.84 41.32 -27.35
C ASP A 24 30.72 41.57 -26.10
N ASP A 25 30.19 41.34 -24.90
CA ASP A 25 30.93 41.63 -23.66
C ASP A 25 32.13 40.70 -23.43
N SER A 26 33.00 41.07 -22.51
CA SER A 26 34.01 40.14 -22.01
C SER A 26 33.37 39.08 -21.10
N ILE A 27 33.88 37.85 -21.18
CA ILE A 27 33.43 36.76 -20.34
C ILE A 27 33.87 37.01 -18.89
N LYS A 28 32.90 37.04 -17.96
CA LYS A 28 33.16 37.11 -16.51
C LYS A 28 33.05 35.71 -15.91
N THR A 29 33.89 35.40 -14.92
CA THR A 29 33.80 34.15 -14.15
C THR A 29 33.49 34.44 -12.69
N TYR A 30 32.51 33.74 -12.14
CA TYR A 30 32.16 33.83 -10.72
C TYR A 30 32.33 32.48 -10.05
N LYS A 31 32.75 32.48 -8.78
CA LYS A 31 32.80 31.28 -7.95
C LYS A 31 31.71 31.34 -6.90
N MET A 32 30.96 30.26 -6.76
CA MET A 32 29.93 30.17 -5.73
C MET A 32 30.59 29.80 -4.39
N ASN A 33 30.38 30.63 -3.38
CA ASN A 33 30.96 30.42 -2.05
C ASN A 33 30.10 29.54 -1.13
N ARG A 34 28.86 29.29 -1.53
CA ARG A 34 27.82 28.65 -0.71
C ARG A 34 27.19 27.49 -1.45
N VAL A 35 26.51 26.60 -0.72
CA VAL A 35 25.78 25.47 -1.31
C VAL A 35 24.75 25.99 -2.33
N VAL A 36 24.87 25.50 -3.56
CA VAL A 36 24.02 25.88 -4.69
C VAL A 36 22.92 24.85 -4.92
N TYR A 37 21.80 25.32 -5.45
CA TYR A 37 20.71 24.47 -5.88
C TYR A 37 21.13 23.63 -7.10
N GLY A 38 20.60 22.42 -7.22
CA GLY A 38 20.81 21.56 -8.39
C GLY A 38 22.06 20.68 -8.36
N THR A 39 23.00 20.90 -7.44
CA THR A 39 24.09 19.93 -7.23
C THR A 39 23.60 18.70 -6.48
N THR A 40 24.09 17.53 -6.87
CA THR A 40 23.70 16.23 -6.30
C THR A 40 23.91 16.13 -4.79
N CYS A 41 24.95 16.79 -4.26
CA CYS A 41 25.29 16.75 -2.84
C CYS A 41 24.58 17.81 -1.99
N ALA A 42 23.88 18.79 -2.58
CA ALA A 42 23.33 19.93 -1.83
C ALA A 42 22.40 19.51 -0.69
N SER A 43 21.47 18.60 -0.96
CA SER A 43 20.53 18.07 0.03
C SER A 43 21.25 17.40 1.20
N TYR A 44 22.27 16.59 0.91
CA TYR A 44 23.06 15.93 1.95
C TYR A 44 23.82 16.94 2.81
N LEU A 45 24.52 17.90 2.17
CA LEU A 45 25.27 18.92 2.88
C LEU A 45 24.37 19.73 3.82
N ALA A 46 23.19 20.13 3.35
CA ALA A 46 22.25 20.87 4.18
C ALA A 46 21.75 20.06 5.38
N GLN A 47 21.35 18.81 5.15
CA GLN A 47 20.91 17.91 6.21
C GLN A 47 22.04 17.60 7.22
N ARG A 48 23.29 17.46 6.75
CA ARG A 48 24.45 17.24 7.62
C ARG A 48 24.75 18.46 8.49
N VAL A 49 24.59 19.68 7.98
CA VAL A 49 24.74 20.92 8.75
C VAL A 49 23.66 21.02 9.81
N LEU A 50 22.39 20.72 9.49
CA LEU A 50 21.33 20.70 10.51
C LEU A 50 21.59 19.66 11.61
N LYS A 51 22.10 18.48 11.25
CA LYS A 51 22.55 17.49 12.24
C LYS A 51 23.70 18.02 13.10
N GLN A 52 24.64 18.75 12.52
CA GLN A 52 25.74 19.36 13.28
C GLN A 52 25.21 20.42 14.25
N LEU A 53 24.30 21.28 13.80
CA LEU A 53 23.66 22.29 14.64
C LEU A 53 22.97 21.67 15.86
N VAL A 54 22.27 20.55 15.67
CA VAL A 54 21.67 19.80 16.78
C VAL A 54 22.72 19.19 17.71
N MET A 55 23.84 18.70 17.17
CA MET A 55 24.94 18.15 17.99
C MET A 55 25.63 19.22 18.83
N ASP A 56 25.86 20.40 18.26
CA ASP A 56 26.60 21.48 18.90
C ASP A 56 25.72 22.19 19.94
N ASP A 57 24.52 22.64 19.55
CA ASP A 57 23.69 23.53 20.36
C ASP A 57 22.38 22.90 20.85
N GLY A 58 22.03 21.70 20.38
CA GLY A 58 20.72 21.09 20.65
C GLY A 58 20.45 20.77 22.12
N HIS A 59 21.50 20.62 22.94
CA HIS A 59 21.36 20.41 24.39
C HIS A 59 20.69 21.60 25.10
N ASN A 60 20.81 22.82 24.56
CA ASN A 60 20.13 24.01 25.08
C ASN A 60 18.66 24.09 24.67
N TYR A 61 18.26 23.35 23.63
CA TYR A 61 16.95 23.44 22.98
C TYR A 61 16.37 22.04 22.70
N PRO A 62 16.05 21.24 23.74
CA PRO A 62 15.75 19.81 23.60
C PRO A 62 14.52 19.52 22.71
N LEU A 63 13.47 20.35 22.76
CA LEU A 63 12.29 20.17 21.91
C LEU A 63 12.63 20.40 20.44
N ALA A 64 13.37 21.47 20.15
CA ALA A 64 13.84 21.78 18.81
C ALA A 64 14.81 20.71 18.29
N ALA A 65 15.76 20.28 19.11
CA ALA A 65 16.73 19.23 18.77
C ALA A 65 16.04 17.93 18.34
N SER A 66 15.03 17.51 19.11
CA SER A 66 14.22 16.33 18.78
C SER A 66 13.49 16.51 17.46
N SER A 67 12.75 17.60 17.27
CA SER A 67 12.00 17.83 16.03
C SER A 67 12.88 18.01 14.80
N VAL A 68 14.00 18.73 14.90
CA VAL A 68 14.94 18.90 13.77
C VAL A 68 15.53 17.56 13.35
N SER A 69 15.81 16.68 14.31
CA SER A 69 16.38 15.36 14.03
C SER A 69 15.40 14.41 13.33
N SER A 70 14.11 14.54 13.62
CA SER A 70 13.11 13.55 13.21
C SER A 70 12.07 14.02 12.21
N ASP A 71 11.83 15.32 12.12
CA ASP A 71 10.67 15.91 11.42
C ASP A 71 11.09 16.83 10.26
N MET A 72 12.40 16.99 10.04
CA MET A 72 12.95 17.69 8.88
C MET A 72 12.91 16.81 7.64
N TYR A 73 12.44 17.38 6.54
CA TYR A 73 12.59 16.80 5.21
C TYR A 73 13.08 17.87 4.24
N MET A 74 14.32 17.71 3.75
CA MET A 74 15.00 18.72 2.93
C MET A 74 15.03 20.08 3.63
N ASP A 75 14.28 21.06 3.13
CA ASP A 75 14.15 22.42 3.65
C ASP A 75 12.87 22.66 4.46
N ASP A 76 11.96 21.69 4.50
CA ASP A 76 10.69 21.79 5.23
C ASP A 76 10.79 21.12 6.61
N LEU A 77 10.23 21.77 7.64
CA LEU A 77 10.04 21.22 8.98
C LEU A 77 8.54 21.05 9.25
N LEU A 78 8.09 19.81 9.48
CA LEU A 78 6.69 19.52 9.77
C LEU A 78 6.56 18.90 11.16
N THR A 79 6.32 19.75 12.15
CA THR A 79 6.18 19.33 13.55
C THR A 79 4.93 19.93 14.21
N GLY A 80 4.59 19.43 15.39
CA GLY A 80 3.48 19.91 16.20
C GLY A 80 3.59 19.43 17.65
N ALA A 81 2.62 19.82 18.47
CA ALA A 81 2.51 19.39 19.86
C ALA A 81 1.04 19.09 20.20
N ALA A 82 0.81 18.42 21.32
CA ALA A 82 -0.53 18.05 21.78
C ALA A 82 -1.34 19.26 22.28
N ASP A 83 -0.67 20.32 22.70
CA ASP A 83 -1.28 21.53 23.26
C ASP A 83 -0.54 22.79 22.80
N ILE A 84 -1.22 23.94 22.94
CA ILE A 84 -0.71 25.24 22.47
C ILE A 84 0.51 25.74 23.26
N TYR A 85 0.62 25.40 24.55
CA TYR A 85 1.74 25.84 25.37
C TYR A 85 3.03 25.13 24.92
N SER A 86 2.97 23.80 24.80
CA SER A 86 4.07 23.00 24.26
C SER A 86 4.44 23.41 22.83
N ALA A 87 3.45 23.74 21.99
CA ALA A 87 3.69 24.22 20.62
C ALA A 87 4.41 25.58 20.59
N LYS A 88 4.04 26.52 21.48
CA LYS A 88 4.72 27.83 21.61
C LYS A 88 6.16 27.64 22.08
N GLN A 89 6.39 26.81 23.09
CA GLN A 89 7.74 26.51 23.58
C GLN A 89 8.62 25.86 22.51
N LEU A 90 8.06 24.90 21.74
CA LEU A 90 8.76 24.29 20.61
C LEU A 90 9.14 25.33 19.55
N LYS A 91 8.22 26.23 19.18
CA LYS A 91 8.47 27.31 18.21
C LYS A 91 9.61 28.23 18.68
N GLU A 92 9.59 28.65 19.94
CA GLU A 92 10.64 29.50 20.53
C GLU A 92 12.02 28.82 20.49
N GLN A 93 12.08 27.56 20.92
CA GLN A 93 13.31 26.78 20.86
C GLN A 93 13.83 26.58 19.43
N LEU A 94 12.94 26.37 18.46
CA LEU A 94 13.31 26.24 17.05
C LEU A 94 13.92 27.54 16.52
N ILE A 95 13.30 28.69 16.81
CA ILE A 95 13.84 29.99 16.39
C ILE A 95 15.21 30.22 17.01
N ALA A 96 15.39 29.93 18.30
CA ALA A 96 16.65 30.11 18.99
C ALA A 96 17.76 29.19 18.44
N LEU A 97 17.47 27.90 18.26
CA LEU A 97 18.42 26.92 17.71
C LEU A 97 18.88 27.32 16.29
N PHE A 98 17.95 27.64 15.39
CA PHE A 98 18.31 28.03 14.02
C PHE A 98 19.05 29.37 13.96
N ARG A 99 18.76 30.30 14.88
CA ARG A 99 19.50 31.57 15.00
C ARG A 99 20.97 31.32 15.35
N GLY A 100 21.28 30.34 16.19
CA GLY A 100 22.66 29.90 16.48
C GLY A 100 23.41 29.46 15.22
N GLY A 101 22.72 28.79 14.29
CA GLY A 101 23.25 28.39 12.99
C GLY A 101 23.22 29.50 11.90
N GLY A 102 22.88 30.74 12.25
CA GLY A 102 22.75 31.84 11.28
C GLY A 102 21.61 31.65 10.27
N MET A 103 20.61 30.83 10.61
CA MET A 103 19.46 30.52 9.77
C MET A 103 18.19 31.12 10.35
N GLN A 104 17.30 31.58 9.47
CA GLN A 104 15.98 32.10 9.85
C GLN A 104 14.89 31.19 9.27
N LEU A 105 14.00 30.71 10.13
CA LEU A 105 12.80 29.98 9.73
C LEU A 105 11.75 30.98 9.24
N HIS A 106 11.16 30.70 8.08
CA HIS A 106 10.16 31.55 7.42
C HIS A 106 8.94 30.72 7.00
N LYS A 107 7.87 31.39 6.54
CA LYS A 107 6.64 30.75 6.01
C LYS A 107 5.94 29.82 7.02
N TRP A 108 5.90 30.25 8.28
CA TRP A 108 5.17 29.55 9.34
C TRP A 108 3.70 29.36 8.96
N SER A 109 3.22 28.13 9.06
CA SER A 109 1.81 27.76 8.81
C SER A 109 1.32 26.90 9.97
N SER A 110 0.10 27.12 10.44
CA SER A 110 -0.48 26.39 11.57
C SER A 110 -1.99 26.29 11.43
N ASN A 111 -2.58 25.22 11.99
CA ASN A 111 -4.03 25.11 12.21
C ASN A 111 -4.50 25.92 13.44
N CYS A 112 -3.59 26.50 14.22
CA CYS A 112 -3.90 27.32 15.39
C CYS A 112 -3.46 28.78 15.19
N LYS A 113 -4.41 29.72 15.26
CA LYS A 113 -4.15 31.17 15.09
C LYS A 113 -3.20 31.72 16.14
N GLU A 114 -3.33 31.27 17.39
CA GLU A 114 -2.50 31.74 18.51
C GLU A 114 -1.00 31.45 18.32
N LEU A 115 -0.66 30.39 17.57
CA LEU A 115 0.73 30.06 17.27
C LEU A 115 1.34 31.03 16.24
N LEU A 116 0.52 31.66 15.41
CA LEU A 116 0.94 32.63 14.39
C LEU A 116 1.05 34.05 14.96
N ALA A 117 0.19 34.40 15.93
CA ALA A 117 0.06 35.75 16.49
C ALA A 117 1.31 36.29 17.22
N ASN A 118 2.10 35.43 17.87
CA ASN A 118 3.27 35.84 18.66
C ASN A 118 4.58 35.89 17.86
N SER A 119 4.51 36.16 16.56
CA SER A 119 5.72 36.23 15.75
C SER A 119 6.36 37.61 15.94
N GLU A 120 7.23 37.77 16.94
CA GLU A 120 8.21 38.87 17.05
C GLU A 120 9.26 38.85 15.91
N VAL A 121 8.88 38.28 14.76
CA VAL A 121 9.66 38.30 13.53
C VAL A 121 9.20 39.54 12.79
N SER A 122 9.91 40.64 13.03
CA SER A 122 9.89 41.84 12.20
C SER A 122 10.40 41.50 10.79
N ASP A 123 9.61 40.79 10.02
CA ASP A 123 9.80 40.64 8.59
C ASP A 123 8.43 40.67 7.91
N GLY A 124 8.26 41.62 6.98
CA GLY A 124 6.99 42.20 6.54
C GLY A 124 6.07 41.31 5.72
N ASP A 125 5.92 40.04 6.05
CA ASP A 125 5.05 39.11 5.30
C ASP A 125 4.43 37.99 6.18
N VAL A 126 4.46 38.12 7.51
CA VAL A 126 3.67 37.24 8.39
C VAL A 126 2.23 37.73 8.38
N SER A 127 1.47 37.27 7.39
CA SER A 127 0.01 37.36 7.46
C SER A 127 -0.44 36.68 8.76
N LEU A 128 -1.04 37.45 9.67
CA LEU A 128 -1.65 36.96 10.91
C LEU A 128 -2.86 36.05 10.65
N THR A 129 -3.17 35.79 9.38
CA THR A 129 -4.25 34.93 8.95
C THR A 129 -3.72 33.55 8.60
N ILE A 130 -4.45 32.53 9.02
CA ILE A 130 -4.16 31.15 8.59
C ILE A 130 -4.39 31.10 7.07
N PRO A 131 -3.38 30.70 6.27
CA PRO A 131 -3.55 30.62 4.83
C PRO A 131 -4.65 29.62 4.50
N ASP A 132 -5.42 29.88 3.44
CA ASP A 132 -6.51 28.99 3.03
C ASP A 132 -5.94 27.61 2.64
N GLU A 133 -4.82 27.60 1.91
CA GLU A 133 -4.12 26.40 1.49
C GLU A 133 -2.59 26.62 1.46
N THR A 134 -1.82 25.61 1.84
CA THR A 134 -0.35 25.57 1.72
C THR A 134 0.12 24.20 1.28
N LYS A 135 1.31 24.10 0.70
CA LYS A 135 1.89 22.79 0.33
C LYS A 135 2.77 22.26 1.46
N ALA A 136 2.57 20.99 1.81
CA ALA A 136 3.39 20.25 2.75
C ALA A 136 3.89 18.96 2.06
N LEU A 137 5.19 18.87 1.79
CA LEU A 137 5.83 17.74 1.09
C LEU A 137 5.17 17.35 -0.23
N GLY A 138 4.66 18.34 -0.98
CA GLY A 138 3.99 18.14 -2.26
C GLY A 138 2.49 17.85 -2.19
N LEU A 139 1.94 17.58 -0.99
CA LEU A 139 0.49 17.54 -0.76
C LEU A 139 -0.04 18.93 -0.40
N LEU A 140 -1.33 19.16 -0.68
CA LEU A 140 -2.01 20.39 -0.26
C LEU A 140 -2.56 20.18 1.16
N TRP A 141 -2.38 21.16 2.03
CA TRP A 141 -2.92 21.19 3.38
C TRP A 141 -3.75 22.45 3.56
N ARG A 142 -4.94 22.30 4.13
CA ARG A 142 -5.86 23.37 4.50
C ARG A 142 -5.81 23.53 6.02
N PRO A 143 -4.98 24.45 6.55
CA PRO A 143 -4.72 24.48 7.98
C PRO A 143 -5.96 24.83 8.81
N GLN A 144 -6.87 25.68 8.30
CA GLN A 144 -8.09 26.03 9.02
C GLN A 144 -8.99 24.83 9.33
N LYS A 145 -9.07 23.86 8.40
CA LYS A 145 -9.86 22.63 8.55
C LYS A 145 -9.03 21.44 9.07
N ASP A 146 -7.73 21.65 9.20
CA ASP A 146 -6.72 20.61 9.39
C ASP A 146 -6.90 19.40 8.46
N SER A 147 -7.08 19.67 7.16
CA SER A 147 -7.33 18.63 6.16
C SER A 147 -6.28 18.62 5.06
N LEU A 148 -5.90 17.42 4.64
CA LEU A 148 -5.17 17.17 3.41
C LEU A 148 -6.13 17.28 2.22
N ALA A 149 -5.60 17.80 1.12
CA ALA A 149 -6.29 18.00 -0.13
C ALA A 149 -5.37 17.67 -1.31
N PHE A 150 -5.95 17.63 -2.49
CA PHE A 150 -5.23 17.42 -3.75
C PHE A 150 -5.40 18.63 -4.65
N SER A 151 -4.37 18.90 -5.46
CA SER A 151 -4.42 19.89 -6.52
C SER A 151 -4.08 19.21 -7.83
N VAL A 152 -5.12 18.88 -8.59
CA VAL A 152 -5.00 18.26 -9.90
C VAL A 152 -5.64 19.18 -10.93
N SER A 153 -4.84 19.59 -11.92
CA SER A 153 -5.31 20.37 -13.05
C SER A 153 -5.93 19.44 -14.09
N ALA A 154 -7.18 19.70 -14.49
CA ALA A 154 -7.80 19.01 -15.63
C ALA A 154 -7.20 19.45 -16.99
N ASN A 155 -6.31 20.44 -17.00
CA ASN A 155 -5.74 21.06 -18.20
C ASN A 155 -4.63 20.22 -18.83
N VAL A 156 -4.90 18.95 -19.13
CA VAL A 156 -4.04 18.18 -20.03
C VAL A 156 -4.72 18.15 -21.38
N ASP A 157 -4.38 19.11 -22.24
CA ASP A 157 -4.61 19.10 -23.69
C ASP A 157 -5.95 18.45 -24.10
N THR A 158 -7.04 18.82 -23.44
CA THR A 158 -8.39 18.38 -23.79
C THR A 158 -8.98 19.24 -24.90
N CYS A 159 -8.15 20.04 -25.60
CA CYS A 159 -8.59 20.70 -26.82
C CYS A 159 -9.09 19.60 -27.77
N GLU A 160 -10.28 19.75 -28.36
CA GLU A 160 -10.85 18.70 -29.23
C GLU A 160 -9.92 18.35 -30.41
N SER A 161 -9.00 19.26 -30.77
CA SER A 161 -7.95 19.08 -31.78
C SER A 161 -6.65 18.46 -31.27
N CYS A 162 -6.50 18.26 -29.96
CA CYS A 162 -5.28 17.74 -29.34
C CYS A 162 -5.32 16.21 -29.33
N LYS A 163 -4.41 15.59 -30.08
CA LYS A 163 -4.27 14.12 -30.10
C LYS A 163 -3.87 13.62 -28.72
N ILE A 164 -4.70 12.78 -28.11
CA ILE A 164 -4.35 12.09 -26.87
C ILE A 164 -3.39 10.95 -27.24
N THR A 165 -2.22 10.97 -26.62
CA THR A 165 -1.14 10.01 -26.89
C THR A 165 -0.81 9.21 -25.64
N LYS A 166 -0.12 8.08 -25.82
CA LYS A 166 0.41 7.30 -24.70
C LYS A 166 1.31 8.14 -23.78
N ARG A 167 2.09 9.07 -24.34
CA ARG A 167 2.91 10.02 -23.58
C ARG A 167 2.06 10.94 -22.70
N SER A 168 0.98 11.50 -23.24
CA SER A 168 0.12 12.39 -22.44
C SER A 168 -0.58 11.64 -21.32
N VAL A 169 -1.06 10.41 -21.56
CA VAL A 169 -1.65 9.54 -20.53
C VAL A 169 -0.70 9.28 -19.37
N LEU A 170 0.56 8.92 -19.67
CA LEU A 170 1.58 8.70 -18.66
C LEU A 170 1.90 9.98 -17.88
N SER A 171 2.05 11.11 -18.59
CA SER A 171 2.31 12.43 -18.01
C SER A 171 1.23 12.83 -17.01
N THR A 172 -0.05 12.74 -17.38
CA THR A 172 -1.16 13.02 -16.46
C THR A 172 -1.16 12.08 -15.27
N THR A 173 -0.96 10.78 -15.50
CA THR A 173 -0.94 9.78 -14.42
C THR A 173 0.15 10.08 -13.41
N ALA A 174 1.35 10.49 -13.88
CA ALA A 174 2.48 10.83 -13.04
C ALA A 174 2.31 12.16 -12.26
N ARG A 175 1.47 13.08 -12.76
CA ARG A 175 1.13 14.33 -12.07
C ARG A 175 0.22 14.12 -10.85
N ILE A 176 -0.44 12.97 -10.73
CA ILE A 176 -1.25 12.64 -9.57
C ILE A 176 -0.30 12.26 -8.41
N PHE A 177 0.06 13.25 -7.61
CA PHE A 177 0.95 13.08 -6.45
C PHE A 177 0.16 12.57 -5.24
N ASP A 178 0.28 11.28 -4.95
CA ASP A 178 -0.36 10.59 -3.82
C ASP A 178 0.64 9.71 -3.06
N PRO A 179 1.50 10.29 -2.21
CA PRO A 179 2.57 9.56 -1.53
C PRO A 179 2.05 8.54 -0.50
N LEU A 180 0.90 8.83 0.11
CA LEU A 180 0.26 7.98 1.13
C LEU A 180 -0.70 6.95 0.52
N GLY A 181 -1.07 7.08 -0.76
CA GLY A 181 -2.04 6.20 -1.40
C GLY A 181 -3.48 6.48 -0.99
N LEU A 182 -3.84 7.69 -0.57
CA LEU A 182 -5.19 8.01 -0.08
C LEU A 182 -6.24 7.94 -1.21
N ILE A 183 -5.81 8.20 -2.45
CA ILE A 183 -6.65 8.12 -3.65
C ILE A 183 -6.13 7.03 -4.60
N SER A 184 -5.44 6.03 -4.06
CA SER A 184 -4.86 4.94 -4.86
C SER A 184 -5.86 4.18 -5.73
N PRO A 185 -7.17 4.05 -5.40
CA PRO A 185 -8.17 3.50 -6.34
C PRO A 185 -8.27 4.30 -7.64
N VAL A 186 -8.19 5.64 -7.56
CA VAL A 186 -8.23 6.52 -8.73
C VAL A 186 -6.92 6.39 -9.53
N VAL A 187 -5.78 6.42 -8.84
CA VAL A 187 -4.47 6.24 -9.48
C VAL A 187 -4.39 4.88 -10.18
N THR A 188 -4.98 3.85 -9.59
CA THR A 188 -5.03 2.49 -10.17
C THR A 188 -5.86 2.47 -11.44
N LYS A 189 -7.00 3.19 -11.48
CA LYS A 189 -7.79 3.35 -12.70
C LYS A 189 -6.97 3.95 -13.85
N ALA A 190 -6.18 4.99 -13.58
CA ALA A 190 -5.30 5.60 -14.59
C ALA A 190 -4.20 4.62 -15.06
N LYS A 191 -3.58 3.91 -14.12
CA LYS A 191 -2.54 2.91 -14.43
C LYS A 191 -3.07 1.71 -15.23
N LEU A 192 -4.33 1.32 -15.04
CA LEU A 192 -4.97 0.28 -15.85
C LEU A 192 -5.14 0.71 -17.30
N VAL A 193 -5.50 1.97 -17.56
CA VAL A 193 -5.51 2.51 -18.94
C VAL A 193 -4.10 2.43 -19.52
N MET A 194 -3.08 2.84 -18.76
CA MET A 194 -1.69 2.75 -19.22
C MET A 194 -1.29 1.30 -19.56
N GLN A 195 -1.64 0.33 -18.70
CA GLN A 195 -1.38 -1.11 -18.96
C GLN A 195 -2.02 -1.58 -20.26
N GLU A 196 -3.24 -1.13 -20.55
CA GLU A 196 -3.95 -1.48 -21.77
C GLU A 196 -3.27 -0.91 -23.02
N LEU A 197 -2.76 0.33 -22.97
CA LEU A 197 -1.97 0.91 -24.06
C LEU A 197 -0.68 0.14 -24.32
N TRP A 198 -0.04 -0.41 -23.27
CA TRP A 198 1.11 -1.31 -23.43
C TRP A 198 0.71 -2.64 -24.09
N ARG A 199 -0.46 -3.20 -23.72
CA ARG A 199 -0.98 -4.44 -24.31
C ARG A 199 -1.25 -4.28 -25.81
N LEU A 200 -1.73 -3.11 -26.22
CA LEU A 200 -1.97 -2.74 -27.62
C LEU A 200 -0.69 -2.40 -28.39
N LYS A 201 0.48 -2.35 -27.72
CA LYS A 201 1.78 -2.03 -28.32
C LYS A 201 1.83 -0.68 -29.07
N LEU A 202 1.07 0.31 -28.59
CA LEU A 202 1.11 1.67 -29.15
C LEU A 202 2.44 2.35 -28.88
N ASP A 203 2.93 3.12 -29.85
CA ASP A 203 4.08 4.00 -29.69
C ASP A 203 3.73 5.27 -28.90
N TRP A 204 4.75 6.02 -28.49
CA TRP A 204 4.58 7.15 -27.57
C TRP A 204 3.68 8.28 -28.10
N ASN A 205 3.65 8.46 -29.42
CA ASN A 205 2.96 9.56 -30.09
C ASN A 205 1.72 9.07 -30.88
N ASP A 206 1.40 7.79 -30.81
CA ASP A 206 0.22 7.24 -31.46
C ASP A 206 -1.05 7.75 -30.79
N SER A 207 -2.09 7.97 -31.59
CA SER A 207 -3.43 8.27 -31.10
C SER A 207 -4.02 7.06 -30.38
N LEU A 208 -4.76 7.32 -29.31
CA LEU A 208 -5.52 6.27 -28.62
C LEU A 208 -6.67 5.74 -29.50
N PRO A 209 -7.01 4.45 -29.40
CA PRO A 209 -8.27 3.93 -29.93
C PRO A 209 -9.47 4.66 -29.34
N ILE A 210 -10.50 4.88 -30.15
CA ILE A 210 -11.68 5.69 -29.81
C ILE A 210 -12.29 5.31 -28.45
N GLN A 211 -12.40 4.02 -28.13
CA GLN A 211 -12.96 3.60 -26.84
C GLN A 211 -12.08 4.02 -25.66
N LEU A 212 -10.75 3.87 -25.76
CA LEU A 212 -9.82 4.25 -24.69
C LEU A 212 -9.69 5.75 -24.57
N GLU A 213 -9.71 6.46 -25.70
CA GLU A 213 -9.72 7.91 -25.73
C GLU A 213 -10.95 8.47 -25.00
N SER A 214 -12.15 7.95 -25.28
CA SER A 214 -13.38 8.34 -24.61
C SER A 214 -13.33 8.06 -23.09
N GLN A 215 -12.86 6.87 -22.70
CA GLN A 215 -12.69 6.51 -21.28
C GLN A 215 -11.69 7.44 -20.58
N TRP A 216 -10.59 7.76 -21.24
CA TRP A 216 -9.55 8.62 -20.71
C TRP A 216 -9.99 10.07 -20.59
N LYS A 217 -10.65 10.62 -21.62
CA LYS A 217 -11.27 11.96 -21.59
C LYS A 217 -12.22 12.06 -20.41
N ARG A 218 -13.12 11.08 -20.23
CA ARG A 218 -14.04 11.02 -19.09
C ARG A 218 -13.31 11.00 -17.75
N PHE A 219 -12.25 10.20 -17.63
CA PHE A 219 -11.43 10.14 -16.42
C PHE A 219 -10.80 11.50 -16.09
N VAL A 220 -10.19 12.17 -17.07
CA VAL A 220 -9.55 13.49 -16.91
C VAL A 220 -10.57 14.57 -16.57
N THR A 221 -11.74 14.58 -17.22
CA THR A 221 -12.83 15.53 -16.91
C THR A 221 -13.26 15.46 -15.45
N PHE A 222 -13.40 14.25 -14.90
CA PHE A 222 -13.76 14.08 -13.50
C PHE A 222 -12.57 14.19 -12.54
N LEU A 223 -11.33 14.24 -13.02
CA LEU A 223 -10.15 14.26 -12.16
C LEU A 223 -10.11 15.51 -11.26
N SER A 224 -10.66 16.63 -11.72
CA SER A 224 -10.78 17.87 -10.94
C SER A 224 -11.69 17.74 -9.71
N THR A 225 -12.61 16.77 -9.67
CA THR A 225 -13.45 16.52 -8.49
C THR A 225 -12.65 16.05 -7.30
N ILE A 226 -11.41 15.59 -7.48
CA ILE A 226 -10.54 15.19 -6.37
C ILE A 226 -10.11 16.42 -5.54
N ASN A 227 -10.10 17.61 -6.15
CA ASN A 227 -9.72 18.84 -5.47
C ASN A 227 -10.72 19.23 -4.37
N THR A 228 -11.95 18.71 -4.41
CA THR A 228 -12.98 18.94 -3.39
C THR A 228 -12.83 18.05 -2.17
N LEU A 229 -11.98 17.02 -2.22
CA LEU A 229 -11.73 16.14 -1.09
C LEU A 229 -11.15 16.95 0.08
N ASN A 230 -11.63 16.62 1.29
CA ASN A 230 -11.12 17.12 2.55
C ASN A 230 -10.85 15.91 3.44
N ILE A 231 -9.59 15.47 3.47
CA ILE A 231 -9.19 14.28 4.22
C ILE A 231 -8.60 14.75 5.55
N PRO A 232 -9.16 14.40 6.72
CA PRO A 232 -8.60 14.79 8.01
C PRO A 232 -7.12 14.41 8.10
N ARG A 233 -6.25 15.37 8.41
CA ARG A 233 -4.81 15.10 8.59
C ARG A 233 -4.57 14.36 9.91
N TYR A 234 -5.28 14.77 10.97
CA TYR A 234 -5.20 14.13 12.28
C TYR A 234 -6.08 12.87 12.28
N ILE A 235 -5.43 11.70 12.40
CA ILE A 235 -6.06 10.38 12.28
C ILE A 235 -6.55 9.81 13.62
N LEU A 236 -6.10 10.39 14.74
CA LEU A 236 -6.37 9.89 16.10
C LEU A 236 -7.56 10.62 16.71
N LEU A 237 -8.13 10.04 17.77
CA LEU A 237 -9.01 10.76 18.67
C LEU A 237 -8.20 11.47 19.75
N ASN A 238 -8.69 12.63 20.19
CA ASN A 238 -8.16 13.28 21.38
C ASN A 238 -8.35 12.35 22.58
N TYR A 239 -7.29 12.11 23.35
CA TYR A 239 -7.29 11.20 24.51
C TYR A 239 -7.73 9.77 24.17
N ALA A 240 -7.34 9.25 22.99
CA ALA A 240 -7.55 7.86 22.63
C ALA A 240 -6.92 6.92 23.68
N LEU A 241 -7.73 6.07 24.30
CA LEU A 241 -7.29 5.06 25.26
C LEU A 241 -6.72 3.84 24.56
N LYS A 242 -7.29 3.49 23.41
CA LYS A 242 -6.88 2.34 22.61
C LYS A 242 -6.68 2.76 21.17
N ILE A 243 -5.56 2.37 20.60
CA ILE A 243 -5.19 2.61 19.20
C ILE A 243 -4.86 1.26 18.59
N GLU A 244 -5.56 0.90 17.52
CA GLU A 244 -5.43 -0.38 16.83
C GLU A 244 -5.12 -0.15 15.35
N LEU A 245 -4.31 -1.04 14.78
CA LEU A 245 -3.98 -1.02 13.35
C LEU A 245 -4.77 -2.12 12.65
N HIS A 246 -5.53 -1.75 11.62
CA HIS A 246 -6.28 -2.70 10.80
C HIS A 246 -5.80 -2.65 9.35
N GLY A 247 -5.39 -3.79 8.83
CA GLY A 247 -4.90 -3.95 7.46
C GLY A 247 -5.86 -4.74 6.60
N PHE A 248 -6.09 -4.31 5.36
CA PHE A 248 -6.93 -5.02 4.40
C PHE A 248 -6.17 -5.16 3.07
N PRO A 249 -6.07 -6.36 2.49
CA PRO A 249 -5.57 -6.60 1.15
C PRO A 249 -6.72 -7.01 0.23
N ASP A 250 -6.60 -6.69 -1.06
CA ASP A 250 -7.44 -7.28 -2.09
C ASP A 250 -6.66 -7.45 -3.41
N ALA A 251 -7.03 -8.47 -4.19
CA ALA A 251 -6.40 -8.75 -5.46
C ALA A 251 -7.39 -9.18 -6.54
N SER A 252 -7.23 -8.59 -7.72
CA SER A 252 -7.87 -9.02 -8.96
C SER A 252 -6.82 -9.38 -10.00
N GLU A 253 -7.27 -9.96 -11.12
CA GLU A 253 -6.41 -10.24 -12.28
C GLU A 253 -5.79 -8.97 -12.89
N LYS A 254 -6.35 -7.78 -12.59
CA LYS A 254 -5.93 -6.50 -13.16
C LYS A 254 -4.97 -5.74 -12.25
N ALA A 255 -5.29 -5.68 -10.98
CA ALA A 255 -4.50 -4.98 -9.98
C ALA A 255 -4.73 -5.58 -8.59
N TYR A 256 -3.81 -5.30 -7.68
CA TYR A 256 -3.94 -5.68 -6.29
C TYR A 256 -3.40 -4.57 -5.39
N GLY A 257 -3.91 -4.47 -4.18
CA GLY A 257 -3.50 -3.43 -3.25
C GLY A 257 -3.85 -3.73 -1.81
N ALA A 258 -3.25 -2.96 -0.91
CA ALA A 258 -3.48 -3.07 0.52
C ALA A 258 -3.71 -1.67 1.11
N ALA A 259 -4.59 -1.57 2.10
CA ALA A 259 -4.86 -0.36 2.86
C ALA A 259 -4.71 -0.61 4.36
N ILE A 260 -4.28 0.43 5.08
CA ILE A 260 -4.17 0.44 6.53
C ILE A 260 -5.08 1.51 7.09
N TYR A 261 -5.80 1.13 8.12
CA TYR A 261 -6.70 1.96 8.90
C TYR A 261 -6.21 2.02 10.35
N VAL A 262 -6.44 3.16 10.98
CA VAL A 262 -6.24 3.32 12.42
C VAL A 262 -7.60 3.42 13.07
N ARG A 263 -7.84 2.54 14.04
CA ARG A 263 -9.03 2.54 14.87
C ARG A 263 -8.68 3.09 16.24
N CYS A 264 -9.41 4.10 16.70
CA CYS A 264 -9.25 4.70 18.02
C CYS A 264 -10.51 4.51 18.85
N LEU A 265 -10.33 4.23 20.14
CA LEU A 265 -11.39 4.23 21.14
C LEU A 265 -11.04 5.27 22.22
N SER A 266 -11.94 6.22 22.46
CA SER A 266 -11.79 7.25 23.49
C SER A 266 -12.30 6.77 24.87
N ASN A 267 -12.05 7.59 25.89
CA ASN A 267 -12.61 7.39 27.23
C ASN A 267 -14.14 7.60 27.31
N SER A 268 -14.72 8.36 26.38
CA SER A 268 -16.16 8.59 26.28
C SER A 268 -16.90 7.46 25.55
N GLY A 269 -16.17 6.46 25.04
CA GLY A 269 -16.70 5.39 24.21
C GLY A 269 -16.80 5.74 22.73
N GLU A 270 -16.31 6.91 22.30
CA GLU A 270 -16.25 7.28 20.89
C GLU A 270 -15.27 6.38 20.13
N ILE A 271 -15.71 5.86 18.99
CA ILE A 271 -14.90 5.04 18.10
C ILE A 271 -14.72 5.79 16.78
N SER A 272 -13.49 5.90 16.33
CA SER A 272 -13.19 6.37 14.98
C SER A 272 -12.32 5.37 14.26
N THR A 273 -12.54 5.22 12.95
CA THR A 273 -11.67 4.45 12.07
C THR A 273 -11.37 5.29 10.85
N ASN A 274 -10.08 5.51 10.58
CA ASN A 274 -9.64 6.39 9.50
C ASN A 274 -8.60 5.70 8.63
N LEU A 275 -8.71 5.88 7.31
CA LEU A 275 -7.68 5.47 6.36
C LEU A 275 -6.37 6.22 6.65
N LEU A 276 -5.29 5.47 6.89
CA LEU A 276 -3.96 6.02 7.12
C LEU A 276 -3.13 6.06 5.84
N CYS A 277 -3.03 4.93 5.15
CA CYS A 277 -2.28 4.82 3.92
C CYS A 277 -2.69 3.59 3.13
N SER A 278 -2.39 3.57 1.83
CA SER A 278 -2.55 2.39 1.01
C SER A 278 -1.45 2.24 -0.03
N LYS A 279 -1.35 1.05 -0.62
CA LYS A 279 -0.43 0.78 -1.71
C LYS A 279 -1.10 -0.09 -2.75
N SER A 280 -1.07 0.35 -4.00
CA SER A 280 -1.56 -0.43 -5.14
C SER A 280 -0.44 -0.82 -6.10
N ARG A 281 -0.64 -1.95 -6.79
CA ARG A 281 0.22 -2.46 -7.86
C ARG A 281 -0.65 -2.99 -9.00
N ILE A 282 -0.18 -2.79 -10.22
CA ILE A 282 -0.80 -3.40 -11.40
C ILE A 282 -0.35 -4.86 -11.49
N ALA A 283 -1.29 -5.78 -11.72
CA ALA A 283 -0.99 -7.19 -11.85
C ALA A 283 -0.15 -7.43 -13.12
N SER A 284 0.67 -8.48 -13.08
CA SER A 284 1.48 -8.83 -14.26
C SER A 284 0.57 -9.31 -15.39
N LEU A 285 0.97 -9.04 -16.64
CA LEU A 285 0.31 -9.63 -17.81
C LEU A 285 0.50 -11.15 -17.90
N LYS A 286 1.46 -11.72 -17.15
CA LYS A 286 1.60 -13.17 -17.03
C LYS A 286 0.50 -13.70 -16.12
N SER A 287 -0.26 -14.68 -16.63
CA SER A 287 -1.32 -15.32 -15.87
C SER A 287 -0.75 -16.02 -14.64
N ILE A 288 -1.26 -15.61 -13.48
CA ILE A 288 -1.08 -16.27 -12.20
C ILE A 288 -2.46 -16.48 -11.59
N THR A 289 -2.62 -17.54 -10.81
CA THR A 289 -3.92 -17.85 -10.20
C THR A 289 -4.31 -16.76 -9.19
N ILE A 290 -5.62 -16.54 -9.02
CA ILE A 290 -6.15 -15.56 -8.06
C ILE A 290 -5.60 -15.80 -6.64
N PRO A 291 -5.54 -17.03 -6.09
CA PRO A 291 -4.95 -17.25 -4.76
C PRO A 291 -3.47 -16.84 -4.65
N ARG A 292 -2.70 -16.96 -5.74
CA ARG A 292 -1.31 -16.50 -5.76
C ARG A 292 -1.21 -14.98 -5.79
N LEU A 293 -2.16 -14.29 -6.43
CA LEU A 293 -2.27 -12.83 -6.39
C LEU A 293 -2.69 -12.35 -5.00
N GLU A 294 -3.69 -12.99 -4.40
CA GLU A 294 -4.14 -12.75 -3.02
C GLU A 294 -2.96 -12.91 -2.04
N LEU A 295 -2.15 -13.97 -2.21
CA LEU A 295 -0.95 -14.15 -1.39
C LEU A 295 0.13 -13.07 -1.65
N CYS A 296 0.26 -12.58 -2.89
CA CYS A 296 1.18 -11.47 -3.19
C CYS A 296 0.76 -10.18 -2.49
N VAL A 297 -0.54 -9.91 -2.42
CA VAL A 297 -1.05 -8.71 -1.75
C VAL A 297 -1.04 -8.85 -0.22
N ALA A 298 -1.18 -10.06 0.32
CA ALA A 298 -0.94 -10.32 1.73
C ALA A 298 0.51 -9.99 2.13
N VAL A 299 1.51 -10.35 1.31
CA VAL A 299 2.91 -9.91 1.53
C VAL A 299 3.05 -8.39 1.43
N LEU A 300 2.33 -7.75 0.50
CA LEU A 300 2.33 -6.29 0.38
C LEU A 300 1.78 -5.64 1.64
N LEU A 301 0.68 -6.15 2.18
CA LEU A 301 0.08 -5.68 3.42
C LEU A 301 1.01 -5.87 4.60
N ALA A 302 1.62 -7.05 4.77
CA ALA A 302 2.57 -7.31 5.85
C ALA A 302 3.73 -6.30 5.86
N LYS A 303 4.30 -6.01 4.68
CA LYS A 303 5.35 -4.99 4.53
C LYS A 303 4.86 -3.58 4.83
N LEU A 304 3.66 -3.24 4.37
CA LEU A 304 3.06 -1.93 4.62
C LEU A 304 2.79 -1.74 6.11
N ALA A 305 2.23 -2.76 6.79
CA ALA A 305 1.96 -2.74 8.23
C ALA A 305 3.23 -2.55 9.04
N GLN A 306 4.26 -3.36 8.79
CA GLN A 306 5.55 -3.20 9.48
C GLN A 306 6.13 -1.81 9.25
N LYS A 307 6.13 -1.32 8.00
CA LYS A 307 6.68 0.00 7.68
C LYS A 307 5.90 1.11 8.39
N THR A 308 4.58 1.02 8.41
CA THR A 308 3.70 1.96 9.12
C THR A 308 3.97 1.95 10.62
N ILE A 309 3.96 0.78 11.27
CA ILE A 309 4.23 0.66 12.72
C ILE A 309 5.58 1.28 13.06
N THR A 310 6.62 0.99 12.28
CA THR A 310 7.99 1.50 12.54
C THR A 310 8.13 3.00 12.26
N SER A 311 7.31 3.56 11.36
CA SER A 311 7.40 4.98 10.97
C SER A 311 6.51 5.87 11.81
N MET A 312 5.43 5.32 12.36
CA MET A 312 4.53 5.98 13.29
C MET A 312 5.18 5.98 14.68
N LYS A 313 5.45 7.16 15.24
CA LYS A 313 5.99 7.30 16.62
C LYS A 313 4.90 7.13 17.69
N ILE A 314 3.99 6.18 17.50
CA ILE A 314 2.90 5.86 18.43
C ILE A 314 2.88 4.35 18.69
N SER A 315 2.38 3.96 19.86
CA SER A 315 2.23 2.56 20.22
C SER A 315 0.84 2.06 19.83
N PHE A 316 0.78 1.01 19.02
CA PHE A 316 -0.45 0.30 18.72
C PHE A 316 -0.68 -0.79 19.76
N HIS A 317 -1.89 -0.85 20.31
CA HIS A 317 -2.28 -1.86 21.30
C HIS A 317 -2.52 -3.22 20.66
N SER A 318 -2.97 -3.24 19.41
CA SER A 318 -3.21 -4.44 18.63
C SER A 318 -3.02 -4.15 17.15
N THR A 319 -2.72 -5.20 16.39
CA THR A 319 -2.69 -5.20 14.93
C THR A 319 -3.51 -6.36 14.42
N VAL A 320 -4.47 -6.10 13.52
CA VAL A 320 -5.32 -7.11 12.89
C VAL A 320 -5.24 -6.96 11.38
N LEU A 321 -4.95 -8.06 10.68
CA LEU A 321 -4.78 -8.10 9.24
C LEU A 321 -5.89 -8.98 8.66
N TRP A 322 -6.82 -8.36 7.98
CA TRP A 322 -7.99 -9.02 7.42
C TRP A 322 -7.67 -9.63 6.06
N THR A 323 -8.34 -10.69 5.65
CA THR A 323 -8.35 -11.15 4.25
C THR A 323 -9.66 -11.88 3.98
N ASP A 324 -10.21 -11.73 2.79
CA ASP A 324 -11.37 -12.48 2.33
C ASP A 324 -10.99 -13.81 1.62
N SER A 325 -9.70 -14.05 1.42
CA SER A 325 -9.19 -15.30 0.89
C SER A 325 -8.94 -16.31 2.00
N THR A 326 -9.86 -17.27 2.12
CA THR A 326 -9.70 -18.41 3.02
C THR A 326 -8.48 -19.26 2.64
N ILE A 327 -8.11 -19.32 1.35
CA ILE A 327 -6.92 -20.07 0.87
C ILE A 327 -5.65 -19.44 1.41
N VAL A 328 -5.53 -18.11 1.31
CA VAL A 328 -4.38 -17.39 1.84
C VAL A 328 -4.31 -17.52 3.35
N LEU A 329 -5.44 -17.37 4.05
CA LEU A 329 -5.50 -17.53 5.50
C LEU A 329 -5.02 -18.92 5.93
N ALA A 330 -5.48 -19.96 5.24
CA ALA A 330 -5.04 -21.33 5.50
C ALA A 330 -3.55 -21.53 5.21
N TRP A 331 -3.02 -20.98 4.11
CA TRP A 331 -1.58 -21.05 3.82
C TRP A 331 -0.70 -20.34 4.85
N ILE A 332 -1.14 -19.18 5.37
CA ILE A 332 -0.39 -18.42 6.38
C ILE A 332 -0.23 -19.22 7.68
N GLN A 333 -1.17 -20.10 8.00
CA GLN A 333 -1.12 -20.97 9.19
C GLN A 333 -0.23 -22.21 9.02
N LYS A 334 0.22 -22.53 7.80
CA LYS A 334 1.05 -23.71 7.55
C LYS A 334 2.53 -23.42 7.73
N ASP A 335 3.28 -24.48 8.04
CA ASP A 335 4.74 -24.45 7.96
C ASP A 335 5.18 -24.20 6.50
N PRO A 336 6.00 -23.17 6.20
CA PRO A 336 6.43 -22.89 4.83
C PRO A 336 7.10 -24.08 4.13
N SER A 337 7.76 -24.98 4.89
CA SER A 337 8.50 -26.12 4.35
C SER A 337 7.62 -27.11 3.59
N VAL A 338 6.33 -27.23 3.92
CA VAL A 338 5.41 -28.15 3.23
C VAL A 338 4.89 -27.60 1.91
N LEU A 339 5.05 -26.30 1.66
CA LEU A 339 4.52 -25.59 0.50
C LEU A 339 5.54 -25.54 -0.65
N LYS A 340 5.05 -25.41 -1.88
CA LYS A 340 5.86 -25.18 -3.08
C LYS A 340 6.57 -23.82 -3.03
N PRO A 341 7.70 -23.64 -3.76
CA PRO A 341 8.57 -22.47 -3.58
C PRO A 341 7.88 -21.10 -3.67
N PHE A 342 6.92 -20.93 -4.59
CA PHE A 342 6.20 -19.66 -4.75
C PHE A 342 5.42 -19.26 -3.50
N VAL A 343 4.66 -20.20 -2.94
CA VAL A 343 3.82 -20.00 -1.75
C VAL A 343 4.69 -19.99 -0.51
N ARG A 344 5.62 -20.94 -0.37
CA ARG A 344 6.60 -21.02 0.74
C ARG A 344 7.27 -19.68 1.01
N ASN A 345 7.89 -19.09 -0.02
CA ASN A 345 8.70 -17.89 0.16
C ASN A 345 7.85 -16.69 0.60
N ARG A 346 6.56 -16.65 0.21
CA ARG A 346 5.63 -15.57 0.57
C ARG A 346 5.03 -15.78 1.95
N VAL A 347 4.65 -17.01 2.29
CA VAL A 347 4.19 -17.37 3.65
C VAL A 347 5.31 -17.11 4.65
N GLY A 348 6.55 -17.55 4.38
CA GLY A 348 7.69 -17.25 5.24
C GLY A 348 7.96 -15.75 5.37
N ALA A 349 7.78 -14.97 4.29
CA ALA A 349 7.90 -13.51 4.37
C ALA A 349 6.80 -12.87 5.24
N ILE A 350 5.56 -13.38 5.19
CA ILE A 350 4.46 -12.92 6.04
C ILE A 350 4.76 -13.26 7.51
N GLN A 351 5.06 -14.52 7.80
CA GLN A 351 5.36 -15.00 9.16
C GLN A 351 6.56 -14.31 9.81
N ASN A 352 7.53 -13.85 9.01
CA ASN A 352 8.68 -13.07 9.51
C ASN A 352 8.35 -11.59 9.78
N LEU A 353 7.30 -11.06 9.15
CA LEU A 353 6.94 -9.64 9.25
C LEU A 353 5.76 -9.40 10.19
N THR A 354 4.90 -10.39 10.40
CA THR A 354 3.69 -10.27 11.18
C THR A 354 3.38 -11.55 11.95
N GLU A 355 2.69 -11.41 13.08
CA GLU A 355 2.19 -12.54 13.85
C GLU A 355 1.11 -13.28 13.07
N VAL A 356 1.18 -14.62 13.05
CA VAL A 356 0.18 -15.47 12.37
C VAL A 356 -1.21 -15.26 12.96
N SER A 357 -1.30 -15.06 14.28
CA SER A 357 -2.55 -14.82 15.00
C SER A 357 -3.20 -13.47 14.70
N ALA A 358 -2.46 -12.52 14.10
CA ALA A 358 -3.01 -11.23 13.67
C ALA A 358 -3.91 -11.37 12.44
N TRP A 359 -3.83 -12.47 11.69
CA TRP A 359 -4.59 -12.65 10.46
C TRP A 359 -6.00 -13.18 10.72
N GLN A 360 -7.01 -12.48 10.20
CA GLN A 360 -8.42 -12.81 10.38
C GLN A 360 -9.19 -12.77 9.06
N HIS A 361 -10.32 -13.44 9.01
CA HIS A 361 -11.19 -13.43 7.84
C HIS A 361 -12.13 -12.21 7.86
N VAL A 362 -12.33 -11.60 6.69
CA VAL A 362 -13.37 -10.59 6.44
C VAL A 362 -14.22 -11.01 5.23
N PRO A 363 -15.55 -10.86 5.23
CA PRO A 363 -16.35 -11.10 4.04
C PRO A 363 -15.95 -10.16 2.89
N SER A 364 -15.89 -10.65 1.64
CA SER A 364 -15.49 -9.84 0.48
C SER A 364 -16.30 -8.55 0.30
N LYS A 365 -17.60 -8.57 0.65
CA LYS A 365 -18.47 -7.38 0.57
C LYS A 365 -18.08 -6.27 1.56
N GLU A 366 -17.40 -6.65 2.64
CA GLU A 366 -16.90 -5.77 3.68
C GLU A 366 -15.41 -5.50 3.49
N ASN A 367 -14.76 -5.96 2.42
CA ASN A 367 -13.37 -5.63 2.16
C ASN A 367 -13.29 -4.22 1.52
N PRO A 368 -12.74 -3.20 2.21
CA PRO A 368 -12.69 -1.84 1.67
C PRO A 368 -11.72 -1.70 0.49
N VAL A 369 -10.89 -2.71 0.24
CA VAL A 369 -9.81 -2.64 -0.74
C VAL A 369 -10.21 -3.19 -2.12
N ASP A 370 -11.40 -3.77 -2.26
CA ASP A 370 -11.95 -4.19 -3.57
C ASP A 370 -11.96 -3.05 -4.60
N ILE A 371 -12.17 -1.81 -4.14
CA ILE A 371 -12.13 -0.64 -5.03
C ILE A 371 -10.71 -0.33 -5.55
N ILE A 372 -9.64 -0.70 -4.83
CA ILE A 372 -8.26 -0.54 -5.33
C ILE A 372 -8.03 -1.52 -6.48
N SER A 373 -8.35 -2.80 -6.31
CA SER A 373 -8.03 -3.85 -7.27
C SER A 373 -8.76 -3.67 -8.60
N ARG A 374 -9.91 -2.99 -8.60
CA ARG A 374 -10.73 -2.65 -9.79
C ARG A 374 -10.47 -1.24 -10.33
N GLY A 375 -10.08 -0.33 -9.45
CA GLY A 375 -10.00 1.11 -9.70
C GLY A 375 -11.36 1.79 -9.75
N ILE A 376 -11.40 3.09 -9.42
CA ILE A 376 -12.64 3.87 -9.34
C ILE A 376 -12.59 5.13 -10.22
N ASP A 377 -13.75 5.58 -10.72
CA ASP A 377 -13.86 6.89 -11.35
C ASP A 377 -13.68 8.00 -10.28
N PRO A 378 -12.91 9.08 -10.56
CA PRO A 378 -12.63 10.15 -9.61
C PRO A 378 -13.85 10.72 -8.88
N LYS A 379 -14.97 10.91 -9.59
CA LYS A 379 -16.20 11.49 -9.04
C LYS A 379 -16.86 10.67 -7.93
N LYS A 380 -16.55 9.38 -7.83
CA LYS A 380 -17.20 8.46 -6.88
C LYS A 380 -16.43 8.27 -5.58
N ILE A 381 -15.13 8.62 -5.55
CA ILE A 381 -14.28 8.28 -4.41
C ILE A 381 -14.71 9.02 -3.14
N GLN A 382 -15.24 10.24 -3.28
CA GLN A 382 -15.70 11.04 -2.14
C GLN A 382 -16.81 10.33 -1.35
N ASP A 383 -17.72 9.64 -2.05
CA ASP A 383 -18.89 8.98 -1.44
C ASP A 383 -18.60 7.55 -0.94
N CYS A 384 -17.35 7.09 -1.05
CA CYS A 384 -16.97 5.73 -0.69
C CYS A 384 -16.66 5.61 0.81
N ASN A 385 -17.69 5.60 1.66
CA ASN A 385 -17.52 5.50 3.12
C ASN A 385 -16.72 4.27 3.56
N LEU A 386 -16.96 3.11 2.92
CA LEU A 386 -16.20 1.89 3.20
C LEU A 386 -14.69 2.09 3.00
N TRP A 387 -14.28 2.88 1.99
CA TRP A 387 -12.88 3.19 1.72
C TRP A 387 -12.26 4.12 2.75
N TRP A 388 -12.99 5.15 3.20
CA TRP A 388 -12.45 6.16 4.10
C TRP A 388 -12.47 5.74 5.57
N PHE A 389 -13.52 5.01 5.97
CA PHE A 389 -13.83 4.71 7.37
C PHE A 389 -13.81 3.22 7.71
N ALA A 390 -13.39 2.37 6.76
CA ALA A 390 -13.38 0.93 6.89
C ALA A 390 -14.81 0.34 7.09
N PRO A 391 -14.94 -0.97 7.34
CA PRO A 391 -16.25 -1.61 7.58
C PRO A 391 -16.92 -1.16 8.87
N SER A 392 -18.24 -1.18 8.88
CA SER A 392 -19.04 -0.76 10.04
C SER A 392 -18.78 -1.58 11.30
N PHE A 393 -18.41 -2.86 11.18
CA PHE A 393 -18.07 -3.68 12.36
C PHE A 393 -16.83 -3.18 13.11
N LEU A 394 -15.96 -2.38 12.47
CA LEU A 394 -14.87 -1.70 13.16
C LEU A 394 -15.33 -0.46 13.93
N GLN A 395 -16.58 -0.04 13.75
CA GLN A 395 -17.19 1.04 14.53
C GLN A 395 -17.87 0.51 15.81
N ASP A 396 -17.95 -0.81 15.99
CA ASP A 396 -18.50 -1.44 17.19
C ASP A 396 -17.45 -1.57 18.30
N HIS A 397 -17.89 -1.63 19.56
CA HIS A 397 -16.99 -1.78 20.73
C HIS A 397 -16.23 -3.11 20.73
N SER A 398 -16.85 -4.18 20.23
CA SER A 398 -16.23 -5.49 20.07
C SER A 398 -16.05 -5.82 18.60
N VAL A 399 -14.79 -5.87 18.16
CA VAL A 399 -14.46 -6.34 16.82
C VAL A 399 -14.51 -7.86 16.82
N VAL A 400 -15.63 -8.41 16.35
CA VAL A 400 -15.81 -9.86 16.19
C VAL A 400 -15.59 -10.20 14.72
N SER A 401 -14.65 -11.09 14.43
CA SER A 401 -14.50 -11.61 13.06
C SER A 401 -15.79 -12.36 12.69
N PRO A 402 -16.38 -12.11 11.51
CA PRO A 402 -17.45 -12.94 10.98
C PRO A 402 -16.88 -14.33 10.73
N CYS A 403 -17.06 -15.23 11.71
CA CYS A 403 -16.51 -16.57 11.69
C CYS A 403 -17.02 -17.31 10.44
N VAL A 404 -16.11 -17.74 9.57
CA VAL A 404 -16.44 -18.68 8.49
C VAL A 404 -15.40 -19.79 8.52
N CYS A 405 -15.79 -20.92 9.10
CA CYS A 405 -15.08 -22.19 8.93
C CYS A 405 -15.71 -22.87 7.70
N SER A 406 -15.05 -22.76 6.55
CA SER A 406 -15.32 -23.64 5.42
C SER A 406 -14.19 -24.65 5.32
N ASP A 407 -14.53 -25.93 5.13
CA ASP A 407 -13.56 -27.01 4.98
C ASP A 407 -12.74 -26.81 3.70
N ILE A 408 -11.62 -26.10 3.83
CA ILE A 408 -10.76 -25.73 2.70
C ILE A 408 -9.91 -26.89 2.19
N ASN A 409 -9.88 -28.00 2.92
CA ASN A 409 -9.05 -29.15 2.62
C ASN A 409 -9.42 -29.80 1.28
N ASP A 410 -10.65 -29.67 0.79
CA ASP A 410 -11.04 -30.23 -0.50
C ASP A 410 -10.81 -29.27 -1.69
N ASN A 411 -10.30 -28.06 -1.43
CA ASN A 411 -10.06 -27.08 -2.49
C ASN A 411 -8.81 -27.44 -3.31
N GLU A 412 -8.99 -27.71 -4.61
CA GLU A 412 -7.90 -28.09 -5.52
C GLU A 412 -6.77 -27.05 -5.61
N LEU A 413 -7.11 -25.75 -5.62
CA LEU A 413 -6.13 -24.67 -5.74
C LEU A 413 -5.26 -24.57 -4.47
N TYR A 414 -5.86 -24.84 -3.31
CA TYR A 414 -5.15 -24.93 -2.04
C TYR A 414 -4.23 -26.17 -2.01
N GLN A 415 -4.76 -27.36 -2.31
CA GLN A 415 -4.01 -28.63 -2.27
C GLN A 415 -2.87 -28.68 -3.28
N ARG A 416 -3.04 -28.07 -4.46
CA ARG A 416 -2.01 -28.06 -5.51
C ARG A 416 -0.71 -27.40 -5.07
N GLU A 417 -0.69 -26.54 -4.06
CA GLU A 417 0.51 -25.83 -3.61
C GLU A 417 1.31 -26.57 -2.54
N PHE A 418 0.87 -27.75 -2.10
CA PHE A 418 1.67 -28.61 -1.23
C PHE A 418 2.74 -29.35 -2.04
N LYS A 419 3.90 -29.56 -1.42
CA LYS A 419 4.90 -30.50 -1.93
C LYS A 419 4.27 -31.88 -1.94
N LYS A 420 4.40 -32.58 -3.05
CA LYS A 420 4.08 -34.00 -3.07
C LYS A 420 5.13 -34.72 -2.24
N THR A 421 4.71 -35.45 -1.22
CA THR A 421 5.56 -36.41 -0.53
C THR A 421 5.72 -37.66 -1.40
N PRO A 422 6.87 -38.36 -1.38
CA PRO A 422 7.05 -39.62 -2.12
C PRO A 422 6.01 -40.69 -1.80
N THR A 423 5.33 -40.57 -0.66
CA THR A 423 4.28 -41.45 -0.15
C THR A 423 2.85 -41.03 -0.53
N ASP A 424 2.67 -39.94 -1.28
CA ASP A 424 1.32 -39.53 -1.69
C ASP A 424 0.76 -40.52 -2.72
N PRO A 425 -0.44 -41.08 -2.52
CA PRO A 425 -1.02 -42.04 -3.44
C PRO A 425 -1.23 -41.35 -4.80
N VAL A 426 -0.52 -41.84 -5.82
CA VAL A 426 -0.74 -41.44 -7.21
C VAL A 426 -2.06 -42.07 -7.67
N CYS A 427 -3.14 -41.29 -7.64
CA CYS A 427 -4.39 -41.71 -8.26
C CYS A 427 -4.23 -41.61 -9.79
N LEU A 428 -4.04 -42.76 -10.44
CA LEU A 428 -4.16 -42.90 -11.89
C LEU A 428 -5.64 -42.79 -12.25
N VAL A 429 -6.09 -41.59 -12.63
CA VAL A 429 -7.39 -41.41 -13.27
C VAL A 429 -7.26 -41.91 -14.71
N VAL A 430 -7.70 -43.15 -14.93
CA VAL A 430 -7.84 -43.70 -16.28
C VAL A 430 -9.06 -43.06 -16.93
N GLN A 431 -8.85 -42.00 -17.70
CA GLN A 431 -9.86 -41.53 -18.66
C GLN A 431 -9.90 -42.50 -19.84
N GLY A 432 -10.65 -43.58 -19.69
CA GLY A 432 -10.81 -44.58 -20.75
C GLY A 432 -11.58 -45.81 -20.27
N GLN A 433 -12.81 -45.93 -20.76
CA GLN A 433 -13.78 -47.02 -20.60
C GLN A 433 -14.39 -47.19 -19.19
N GLU A 434 -15.52 -46.50 -19.02
CA GLU A 434 -16.73 -46.96 -18.35
C GLU A 434 -16.55 -48.14 -17.35
N VAL A 435 -16.20 -47.82 -16.10
CA VAL A 435 -16.45 -48.70 -14.93
C VAL A 435 -17.96 -48.72 -14.57
N LEU A 436 -18.70 -47.73 -15.07
CA LEU A 436 -20.14 -47.49 -14.89
C LEU A 436 -21.08 -48.67 -15.25
N PRO A 437 -20.84 -49.52 -16.27
CA PRO A 437 -21.77 -50.58 -16.65
C PRO A 437 -21.85 -51.67 -15.58
N ILE A 438 -20.74 -51.99 -14.91
CA ILE A 438 -20.71 -52.97 -13.82
C ILE A 438 -21.46 -52.43 -12.60
N ILE A 439 -21.32 -51.13 -12.32
CA ILE A 439 -21.98 -50.45 -11.21
C ILE A 439 -23.49 -50.35 -11.47
N ASN A 440 -23.89 -49.96 -12.68
CA ASN A 440 -25.29 -49.79 -13.07
C ASN A 440 -26.06 -51.12 -13.22
N ASN A 441 -25.37 -52.24 -13.49
CA ASN A 441 -25.98 -53.56 -13.63
C ASN A 441 -26.05 -54.38 -12.32
N CYS A 442 -25.63 -53.80 -11.19
CA CYS A 442 -25.71 -54.46 -9.89
C CYS A 442 -26.86 -53.91 -9.05
N SER A 443 -27.89 -54.74 -8.83
CA SER A 443 -29.07 -54.38 -8.03
C SER A 443 -28.84 -54.32 -6.50
N SER A 444 -27.64 -54.66 -6.02
CA SER A 444 -27.26 -54.51 -4.61
C SER A 444 -25.76 -54.33 -4.43
N PHE A 445 -25.37 -53.59 -3.38
CA PHE A 445 -23.98 -53.37 -3.02
C PHE A 445 -23.21 -54.68 -2.79
N THR A 446 -23.87 -55.67 -2.18
CA THR A 446 -23.29 -57.01 -1.95
C THR A 446 -23.00 -57.76 -3.25
N ARG A 447 -23.83 -57.57 -4.28
CA ARG A 447 -23.58 -58.14 -5.62
C ARG A 447 -22.41 -57.44 -6.30
N LEU A 448 -22.32 -56.12 -6.19
CA LEU A 448 -21.19 -55.35 -6.71
C LEU A 448 -19.86 -55.78 -6.07
N GLN A 449 -19.81 -55.90 -4.73
CA GLN A 449 -18.65 -56.39 -4.00
C GLN A 449 -18.22 -57.78 -4.49
N ARG A 450 -19.17 -58.69 -4.71
CA ARG A 450 -18.92 -60.02 -5.27
C ARG A 450 -18.29 -59.96 -6.65
N VAL A 451 -18.87 -59.16 -7.56
CA VAL A 451 -18.37 -59.03 -8.94
C VAL A 451 -16.96 -58.46 -8.96
N ILE A 452 -16.70 -57.39 -8.22
CA ILE A 452 -15.35 -56.80 -8.11
C ILE A 452 -14.37 -57.79 -7.49
N GLY A 453 -14.76 -58.49 -6.42
CA GLY A 453 -13.92 -59.51 -5.79
C GLY A 453 -13.52 -60.65 -6.74
N TRP A 454 -14.41 -61.07 -7.64
CA TRP A 454 -14.09 -62.05 -8.68
C TRP A 454 -13.16 -61.48 -9.75
N CYS A 455 -13.36 -60.23 -10.19
CA CYS A 455 -12.46 -59.55 -11.14
C CYS A 455 -11.04 -59.42 -10.59
N VAL A 456 -10.90 -58.96 -9.33
CA VAL A 456 -9.60 -58.84 -8.64
C VAL A 456 -8.92 -60.20 -8.53
N ARG A 457 -9.68 -61.24 -8.16
CA ARG A 457 -9.16 -62.60 -8.07
C ARG A 457 -8.71 -63.17 -9.41
N PHE A 458 -9.46 -62.92 -10.48
CA PHE A 458 -9.08 -63.30 -11.83
C PHE A 458 -7.75 -62.64 -12.23
N VAL A 459 -7.62 -61.32 -12.04
CA VAL A 459 -6.38 -60.59 -12.31
C VAL A 459 -5.20 -61.14 -11.50
N ARG A 460 -5.42 -61.46 -10.22
CA ARG A 460 -4.38 -62.03 -9.36
C ARG A 460 -3.93 -63.42 -9.80
N ASN A 461 -4.88 -64.30 -10.11
CA ASN A 461 -4.57 -65.65 -10.60
C ASN A 461 -3.90 -65.61 -11.98
N ALA A 462 -4.24 -64.63 -12.82
CA ALA A 462 -3.56 -64.40 -14.11
C ALA A 462 -2.14 -63.87 -13.95
N LYS A 463 -1.86 -63.07 -12.92
CA LYS A 463 -0.51 -62.55 -12.61
C LYS A 463 0.37 -63.54 -11.84
N ASN A 464 -0.20 -64.39 -10.99
CA ASN A 464 0.51 -65.40 -10.19
C ASN A 464 -0.07 -66.81 -10.45
N SER A 465 0.25 -67.38 -11.61
CA SER A 465 -0.24 -68.69 -12.05
C SER A 465 0.24 -69.88 -11.20
N LEU A 466 1.28 -69.69 -10.39
CA LEU A 466 1.92 -70.74 -9.60
C LEU A 466 1.14 -71.12 -8.32
N GLN A 467 0.24 -70.26 -7.81
CA GLN A 467 -0.65 -70.55 -6.68
C GLN A 467 -2.03 -69.88 -6.83
N PRO A 468 -2.92 -70.47 -7.64
CA PRO A 468 -4.24 -69.90 -7.85
C PRO A 468 -5.13 -70.08 -6.61
N SER A 469 -5.78 -69.00 -6.18
CA SER A 469 -6.80 -69.05 -5.14
C SER A 469 -8.05 -69.78 -5.67
N LYS A 470 -8.55 -70.81 -4.95
CA LYS A 470 -9.71 -71.66 -5.30
C LYS A 470 -10.81 -71.59 -4.21
N GLY A 471 -12.08 -71.84 -4.58
CA GLY A 471 -13.25 -71.79 -3.66
C GLY A 471 -14.16 -70.56 -3.79
N ASN A 472 -15.25 -70.50 -3.02
CA ASN A 472 -16.20 -69.38 -2.98
C ASN A 472 -15.63 -68.16 -2.24
N LEU A 473 -15.95 -66.94 -2.69
CA LEU A 473 -15.62 -65.71 -1.98
C LEU A 473 -16.56 -65.54 -0.77
N THR A 474 -16.03 -65.68 0.46
CA THR A 474 -16.76 -65.41 1.70
C THR A 474 -16.59 -63.94 2.10
N SER A 475 -17.55 -63.39 2.86
CA SER A 475 -17.59 -61.98 3.29
C SER A 475 -16.29 -61.40 3.88
N PRO A 476 -15.44 -62.16 4.61
CA PRO A 476 -14.16 -61.66 5.10
C PRO A 476 -13.10 -61.42 4.01
N ASN A 477 -13.25 -62.00 2.81
CA ASN A 477 -12.27 -61.87 1.73
C ASN A 477 -12.38 -60.54 0.95
N TYR A 478 -13.41 -59.74 1.20
CA TYR A 478 -13.59 -58.43 0.54
C TYR A 478 -12.81 -57.29 1.20
N LEU A 479 -12.36 -57.48 2.45
CA LEU A 479 -11.77 -56.40 3.29
C LEU A 479 -10.26 -56.53 3.51
N ASN A 480 -9.63 -57.63 3.08
CA ASN A 480 -8.20 -57.90 3.29
C ASN A 480 -7.32 -57.68 2.04
N HIS A 481 -7.79 -56.92 1.05
CA HIS A 481 -7.04 -56.61 -0.17
C HIS A 481 -7.08 -55.13 -0.52
#